data_AF-A0A2E7MAU9-F1
#
_entry.id   AF-A0A2E7MAU9-F1
#
_cell.length_a   1.000
_cell.length_b   1.000
_cell.length_c   1.000
_cell.angle_alpha   90.00
_cell.angle_beta   90.00
_cell.angle_gamma   90.00
#
_symmetry.space_group_name_H-M   'P 1'
#
loop_
_entity.id
_entity.type
_entity.pdbx_description
1 polymer ?
#
loop_
_entity_poly.entity_id
_entity_poly.type
_entity_poly.pdbx_seq_one_letter_code
_entity_poly.pdbx_strand_id
1 'polypeptide(L)'
;MRTTRFSCFSLPISLLAAASLGLVGCDQIPPELVDAVVANQPEEDVSGDDQDSLADFVADEDGDGFTPDEGDCDDSDPSTHPGADEDECDGVDRDCDGFIADCADEAPDMTDPTDDLRLGDDDDDDDDDDDDDDGDDDDDGDDESVASGARFAVLVSDGTNEQDIQIRDANNELMQHIDANIPGGQYLDYHRDGFFLVSNNDRVYRVETDGSQSVLFDGCSEAVLEAEMDCVAPIYQIDEKLNGNVVIAAEAKAVEIDLYGTIVGVTYGSCFMDVIAKPVGSEDAALMDVMAPNVVDWSGSSDDPNELVFTYANYDHRALGQDLAGGYWVAGWSEDVSRYVDGEEQFIGELSEIFPGAFEVVSMDGAGQTSVFALIQAESGSVIARISEEGTSDTVIEAGWDYWYDMVVL
;
A
#
# COMPACT_ATOMS: atom_id res chain seq x y z
N MET A 1 -45.68 -67.60 -30.25
CA MET A 1 -46.21 -67.79 -28.89
C MET A 1 -45.76 -66.60 -28.04
N ARG A 2 -46.72 -65.93 -27.38
CA ARG A 2 -46.69 -64.99 -26.22
C ARG A 2 -45.31 -64.60 -25.60
N THR A 3 -44.98 -63.38 -25.13
CA THR A 3 -45.77 -62.21 -24.69
C THR A 3 -44.85 -61.01 -24.30
N THR A 4 -45.35 -59.78 -24.51
CA THR A 4 -45.17 -58.47 -23.79
C THR A 4 -43.91 -57.58 -23.85
N ARG A 5 -44.21 -56.26 -23.83
CA ARG A 5 -43.43 -55.02 -24.04
C ARG A 5 -42.58 -54.59 -22.83
N PHE A 6 -41.56 -53.74 -23.01
CA PHE A 6 -41.47 -52.33 -22.54
C PHE A 6 -40.13 -51.66 -22.95
N SER A 7 -40.17 -50.34 -23.11
CA SER A 7 -39.10 -49.39 -23.45
C SER A 7 -38.33 -48.90 -22.21
N CYS A 8 -37.02 -48.62 -22.31
CA CYS A 8 -36.41 -47.31 -21.99
C CYS A 8 -34.86 -47.28 -22.09
N PHE A 9 -34.39 -46.26 -22.83
CA PHE A 9 -33.26 -45.34 -22.63
C PHE A 9 -31.76 -45.73 -22.74
N SER A 10 -31.08 -44.77 -23.40
CA SER A 10 -29.67 -44.56 -23.83
C SER A 10 -28.69 -44.42 -22.64
N LEU A 11 -27.43 -44.87 -22.69
CA LEU A 11 -26.26 -44.27 -23.37
C LEU A 11 -25.06 -45.24 -23.36
N PRO A 12 -24.12 -45.16 -24.32
CA PRO A 12 -22.72 -45.49 -24.06
C PRO A 12 -21.80 -44.29 -24.30
N ILE A 13 -21.07 -43.86 -23.27
CA ILE A 13 -19.97 -42.91 -23.38
C ILE A 13 -18.76 -43.66 -23.95
N SER A 14 -18.24 -43.15 -25.07
CA SER A 14 -17.04 -43.63 -25.73
C SER A 14 -15.93 -42.58 -25.55
N LEU A 15 -14.83 -43.03 -24.95
CA LEU A 15 -13.44 -42.85 -25.40
C LEU A 15 -12.83 -41.43 -25.54
N LEU A 16 -11.88 -41.16 -24.63
CA LEU A 16 -10.62 -40.39 -24.74
C LEU A 16 -10.56 -39.08 -25.53
N ALA A 17 -10.25 -37.99 -24.82
CA ALA A 17 -9.32 -36.97 -25.31
C ALA A 17 -8.53 -36.35 -24.14
N ALA A 18 -7.20 -36.46 -24.26
CA ALA A 18 -6.09 -35.67 -23.72
C ALA A 18 -6.23 -34.96 -22.36
N ALA A 19 -5.38 -35.39 -21.42
CA ALA A 19 -4.84 -34.56 -20.37
C ALA A 19 -3.99 -33.42 -20.97
N SER A 20 -4.41 -32.19 -20.70
CA SER A 20 -3.55 -31.02 -20.59
C SER A 20 -4.08 -30.22 -19.41
N LEU A 21 -3.55 -30.48 -18.22
CA LEU A 21 -3.60 -29.51 -17.13
C LEU A 21 -2.65 -28.38 -17.56
N GLY A 22 -3.16 -27.49 -18.40
CA GLY A 22 -2.58 -26.16 -18.52
C GLY A 22 -3.08 -25.39 -17.31
N LEU A 23 -2.16 -24.76 -16.57
CA LEU A 23 -2.49 -23.72 -15.61
C LEU A 23 -3.38 -22.71 -16.34
N VAL A 24 -4.62 -22.57 -15.87
CA VAL A 24 -5.49 -21.46 -16.25
C VAL A 24 -4.97 -20.30 -15.42
N GLY A 25 -4.28 -19.34 -16.05
CA GLY A 25 -3.83 -18.13 -15.35
C GLY A 25 -5.03 -17.31 -14.85
N CYS A 26 -4.81 -16.46 -13.85
CA CYS A 26 -5.88 -15.69 -13.18
C CYS A 26 -6.78 -14.91 -14.16
N ASP A 27 -6.25 -14.45 -15.29
CA ASP A 27 -6.98 -13.74 -16.35
C ASP A 27 -8.04 -14.60 -17.10
N GLN A 28 -8.12 -15.91 -16.83
CA GLN A 28 -8.95 -16.85 -17.59
C GLN A 28 -9.97 -17.62 -16.73
N ILE A 29 -10.16 -17.21 -15.47
CA ILE A 29 -11.13 -17.84 -14.55
C ILE A 29 -12.48 -17.11 -14.67
N PRO A 30 -13.53 -17.73 -15.23
CA PRO A 30 -14.85 -17.13 -15.25
C PRO A 30 -15.47 -17.11 -13.83
N PRO A 31 -16.21 -16.05 -13.46
CA PRO A 31 -16.74 -15.86 -12.10
C PRO A 31 -17.69 -16.99 -11.62
N GLU A 32 -18.25 -17.79 -12.53
CA GLU A 32 -19.18 -18.88 -12.21
C GLU A 32 -18.51 -20.18 -11.69
N LEU A 33 -17.17 -20.27 -11.66
CA LEU A 33 -16.44 -21.49 -11.22
C LEU A 33 -15.85 -21.42 -9.80
N VAL A 34 -16.02 -20.30 -9.08
CA VAL A 34 -15.36 -20.04 -7.79
C VAL A 34 -16.03 -20.78 -6.61
N ASP A 35 -17.32 -21.12 -6.72
CA ASP A 35 -18.09 -21.82 -5.66
C ASP A 35 -17.60 -23.25 -5.34
N ALA A 36 -16.66 -23.81 -6.11
CA ALA A 36 -16.19 -25.19 -5.93
C ALA A 36 -14.87 -25.34 -5.14
N VAL A 37 -14.16 -24.25 -4.84
CA VAL A 37 -12.82 -24.31 -4.20
C VAL A 37 -12.90 -24.24 -2.67
N VAL A 38 -13.92 -23.62 -2.10
CA VAL A 38 -14.10 -23.53 -0.63
C VAL A 38 -14.58 -24.85 0.02
N ALA A 39 -15.01 -25.84 -0.77
CA ALA A 39 -15.67 -27.04 -0.25
C ALA A 39 -14.81 -28.32 -0.17
N ASN A 40 -13.48 -28.26 -0.41
CA ASN A 40 -12.61 -29.45 -0.39
C ASN A 40 -11.34 -29.26 0.46
N GLN A 41 -11.51 -28.88 1.73
CA GLN A 41 -10.53 -29.24 2.76
C GLN A 41 -10.89 -30.65 3.28
N PRO A 42 -10.01 -31.66 3.17
CA PRO A 42 -10.24 -32.94 3.84
C PRO A 42 -10.05 -32.73 5.35
N GLU A 43 -11.11 -32.95 6.12
CA GLU A 43 -11.07 -33.07 7.57
C GLU A 43 -10.21 -34.30 7.95
N GLU A 44 -8.93 -34.10 8.26
CA GLU A 44 -8.10 -35.13 8.88
C GLU A 44 -8.33 -35.09 10.40
N ASP A 45 -9.18 -36.02 10.87
CA ASP A 45 -9.26 -36.44 12.26
C ASP A 45 -7.89 -36.93 12.77
N VAL A 46 -7.19 -36.15 13.60
CA VAL A 46 -6.10 -36.67 14.44
C VAL A 46 -6.47 -36.52 15.91
N SER A 47 -6.97 -37.62 16.46
CA SER A 47 -6.96 -37.87 17.91
C SER A 47 -5.60 -38.43 18.32
N GLY A 48 -4.93 -37.79 19.28
CA GLY A 48 -3.71 -38.31 19.89
C GLY A 48 -3.06 -37.34 20.86
N ASP A 49 -3.41 -37.48 22.15
CA ASP A 49 -2.64 -36.95 23.27
C ASP A 49 -1.18 -37.42 23.18
N ASP A 50 -0.22 -36.50 23.19
CA ASP A 50 1.07 -36.65 23.85
C ASP A 50 1.61 -35.25 24.22
N GLN A 51 1.59 -34.98 25.52
CA GLN A 51 2.15 -33.81 26.17
C GLN A 51 3.67 -34.00 26.31
N ASP A 52 4.50 -33.18 25.66
CA ASP A 52 5.83 -32.79 26.17
C ASP A 52 6.40 -31.53 25.46
N SER A 53 6.32 -30.40 26.15
CA SER A 53 7.36 -29.37 26.31
C SER A 53 8.23 -28.97 25.11
N LEU A 54 7.96 -27.80 24.52
CA LEU A 54 8.91 -26.66 24.44
C LEU A 54 8.11 -25.36 24.30
N ALA A 55 7.74 -24.76 25.43
CA ALA A 55 7.50 -23.32 25.46
C ALA A 55 8.88 -22.67 25.42
N ASP A 56 9.22 -22.05 24.29
CA ASP A 56 10.31 -21.10 24.23
C ASP A 56 9.78 -19.83 24.91
N PHE A 57 10.05 -19.72 26.21
CA PHE A 57 9.86 -18.46 26.91
C PHE A 57 11.01 -17.57 26.45
N VAL A 58 10.73 -16.54 25.66
CA VAL A 58 11.66 -15.42 25.54
C VAL A 58 11.83 -14.89 26.96
N ALA A 59 13.05 -14.99 27.47
CA ALA A 59 13.34 -14.73 28.86
C ALA A 59 13.90 -13.32 28.97
N ASP A 60 13.24 -12.49 29.78
CA ASP A 60 13.73 -11.20 30.31
C ASP A 60 15.20 -11.37 30.75
N GLU A 61 16.15 -10.95 29.89
CA GLU A 61 17.58 -11.23 30.04
C GLU A 61 18.26 -10.21 30.95
N ASP A 62 17.70 -9.00 31.09
CA ASP A 62 18.24 -7.93 31.92
C ASP A 62 17.53 -7.72 33.28
N GLY A 63 16.31 -8.25 33.43
CA GLY A 63 15.54 -8.33 34.66
C GLY A 63 14.72 -7.09 35.00
N ASP A 64 14.35 -6.25 34.04
CA ASP A 64 13.51 -5.07 34.27
C ASP A 64 12.00 -5.38 34.33
N GLY A 65 11.62 -6.59 33.91
CA GLY A 65 10.25 -7.09 33.95
C GLY A 65 9.48 -6.97 32.64
N PHE A 66 10.14 -6.60 31.54
CA PHE A 66 9.66 -6.73 30.17
C PHE A 66 10.49 -7.79 29.43
N THR A 67 9.89 -8.40 28.41
CA THR A 67 10.60 -9.28 27.46
C THR A 67 10.56 -8.65 26.07
N PRO A 68 11.35 -9.15 25.10
CA PRO A 68 11.24 -8.72 23.70
C PRO A 68 9.81 -8.84 23.16
N ASP A 69 9.06 -9.85 23.62
CA ASP A 69 7.66 -10.06 23.23
C ASP A 69 6.69 -9.04 23.88
N GLU A 70 7.10 -8.40 24.98
CA GLU A 70 6.32 -7.36 25.68
C GLU A 70 6.67 -5.93 25.23
N GLY A 71 7.52 -5.80 24.20
CA GLY A 71 7.90 -4.51 23.58
C GLY A 71 9.25 -3.97 24.04
N ASP A 72 10.09 -4.80 24.68
CA ASP A 72 11.46 -4.43 25.01
C ASP A 72 12.34 -4.34 23.75
N CYS A 73 12.82 -3.14 23.45
CA CYS A 73 13.64 -2.83 22.30
C CYS A 73 15.13 -3.15 22.50
N ASP A 74 15.59 -3.39 23.74
CA ASP A 74 16.92 -3.91 24.07
C ASP A 74 16.92 -4.70 25.39
N ASP A 75 16.47 -5.96 25.33
CA ASP A 75 16.41 -6.97 26.44
C ASP A 75 17.77 -7.34 27.06
N SER A 76 18.81 -6.58 26.75
CA SER A 76 20.13 -6.67 27.39
C SER A 76 20.48 -5.45 28.25
N ASP A 77 19.63 -4.42 28.28
CA ASP A 77 19.78 -3.18 29.04
C ASP A 77 18.51 -2.84 29.84
N PRO A 78 18.50 -3.02 31.17
CA PRO A 78 17.31 -2.85 32.02
C PRO A 78 16.91 -1.38 32.22
N SER A 79 17.50 -0.47 31.43
CA SER A 79 17.13 0.94 31.34
C SER A 79 16.45 1.30 30.02
N THR A 80 16.25 0.32 29.14
CA THR A 80 15.62 0.45 27.83
C THR A 80 14.44 -0.50 27.79
N HIS A 81 13.24 -0.02 28.10
CA HIS A 81 12.02 -0.82 28.16
C HIS A 81 10.78 0.06 28.02
N PRO A 82 9.59 -0.50 27.70
CA PRO A 82 8.35 0.25 27.61
C PRO A 82 8.12 1.20 28.80
N GLY A 83 8.11 2.50 28.53
CA GLY A 83 7.89 3.56 29.52
C GLY A 83 9.08 3.84 30.46
N ALA A 84 10.32 3.51 30.06
CA ALA A 84 11.54 3.98 30.71
C ALA A 84 11.69 5.52 30.66
N ASP A 85 12.61 6.08 31.44
CA ASP A 85 12.91 7.52 31.39
C ASP A 85 13.90 7.81 30.24
N GLU A 86 13.50 8.65 29.29
CA GLU A 86 14.35 9.15 28.20
C GLU A 86 15.49 10.05 28.71
N ASP A 87 16.72 9.85 28.20
CA ASP A 87 17.84 10.79 28.40
C ASP A 87 17.90 11.75 27.20
N GLU A 88 17.69 13.05 27.43
CA GLU A 88 17.36 14.07 26.42
C GLU A 88 18.45 14.31 25.34
N CYS A 89 19.52 13.51 25.27
CA CYS A 89 20.71 13.83 24.47
C CYS A 89 21.57 12.66 23.98
N ASP A 90 21.23 11.40 24.24
CA ASP A 90 22.13 10.30 23.89
C ASP A 90 21.75 9.53 22.62
N GLY A 91 20.60 9.87 22.03
CA GLY A 91 20.15 9.34 20.76
C GLY A 91 19.64 7.90 20.83
N VAL A 92 19.29 7.43 22.02
CA VAL A 92 18.74 6.10 22.27
C VAL A 92 17.29 6.25 22.69
N ASP A 93 16.40 5.57 21.97
CA ASP A 93 15.00 5.36 22.38
C ASP A 93 15.00 4.32 23.51
N ARG A 94 14.87 4.81 24.75
CA ARG A 94 14.84 3.97 25.97
C ARG A 94 13.44 3.53 26.32
N ASP A 95 12.42 4.32 25.99
CA ASP A 95 11.05 3.99 26.36
C ASP A 95 10.31 3.12 25.32
N CYS A 96 11.00 2.78 24.23
CA CYS A 96 10.58 1.89 23.15
C CYS A 96 9.28 2.35 22.48
N ASP A 97 9.04 3.67 22.42
CA ASP A 97 7.85 4.27 21.82
C ASP A 97 8.02 4.60 20.33
N GLY A 98 9.22 4.38 19.79
CA GLY A 98 9.58 4.63 18.39
C GLY A 98 10.09 6.05 18.12
N PHE A 99 10.25 6.89 19.16
CA PHE A 99 10.75 8.25 19.08
C PHE A 99 11.96 8.45 20.00
N ILE A 100 13.06 8.91 19.44
CA ILE A 100 14.20 9.39 20.24
C ILE A 100 13.88 10.79 20.75
N ALA A 101 14.02 11.04 22.06
CA ALA A 101 13.89 12.39 22.61
C ALA A 101 14.91 13.35 21.96
N ASP A 102 14.42 14.35 21.22
CA ASP A 102 15.27 15.33 20.53
C ASP A 102 15.90 16.29 21.54
N CYS A 103 17.19 16.58 21.32
CA CYS A 103 17.91 17.57 22.09
C CYS A 103 17.36 18.95 21.72
N ALA A 104 16.41 19.46 22.51
CA ALA A 104 16.09 20.88 22.48
C ALA A 104 17.30 21.65 23.04
N ASP A 105 18.27 21.89 22.16
CA ASP A 105 19.54 22.52 22.49
C ASP A 105 19.29 23.90 23.11
N GLU A 106 19.99 24.13 24.22
CA GLU A 106 20.09 25.44 24.83
C GLU A 106 20.55 26.45 23.77
N ALA A 107 19.65 27.33 23.36
CA ALA A 107 20.03 28.47 22.55
C ALA A 107 21.15 29.24 23.29
N PRO A 108 22.30 29.52 22.63
CA PRO A 108 23.39 30.22 23.29
C PRO A 108 22.94 31.61 23.72
N ASP A 109 23.15 31.87 24.99
CA ASP A 109 23.29 33.16 25.66
C ASP A 109 23.79 34.27 24.72
N MET A 110 22.88 35.16 24.31
CA MET A 110 23.21 36.44 23.69
C MET A 110 22.96 37.56 24.70
N THR A 111 23.72 37.56 25.80
CA THR A 111 23.98 38.77 26.58
C THR A 111 25.21 39.51 26.05
N ASP A 112 24.93 40.60 25.31
CA ASP A 112 25.65 41.90 25.35
C ASP A 112 27.04 42.04 24.64
N PRO A 113 27.57 43.26 24.35
CA PRO A 113 27.12 44.41 23.56
C PRO A 113 28.11 44.80 22.42
N THR A 114 27.59 45.31 21.30
CA THR A 114 28.21 46.41 20.51
C THR A 114 27.07 47.06 19.70
N ASP A 115 26.46 48.17 20.12
CA ASP A 115 26.98 49.54 20.03
C ASP A 115 27.68 49.83 18.69
N ASP A 116 26.93 50.30 17.68
CA ASP A 116 27.23 51.55 16.93
C ASP A 116 26.13 51.87 15.89
N LEU A 117 25.29 52.87 16.23
CA LEU A 117 24.70 53.91 15.36
C LEU A 117 23.73 53.54 14.21
N ARG A 118 22.46 53.92 14.39
CA ARG A 118 21.93 55.14 13.74
C ARG A 118 20.60 55.62 14.33
N LEU A 119 20.65 56.86 14.81
CA LEU A 119 19.54 57.73 15.21
C LEU A 119 18.60 58.01 14.03
N GLY A 120 17.31 58.11 14.34
CA GLY A 120 16.28 58.64 13.46
C GLY A 120 14.90 58.51 14.10
N ASP A 121 14.70 59.19 15.23
CA ASP A 121 13.36 59.63 15.65
C ASP A 121 12.78 60.53 14.56
N ASP A 122 11.51 60.32 14.19
CA ASP A 122 10.56 61.38 13.91
C ASP A 122 9.15 60.80 14.16
N ASP A 123 8.52 61.36 15.19
CA ASP A 123 7.11 61.23 15.55
C ASP A 123 6.19 61.67 14.39
N ASP A 124 4.96 61.13 14.32
CA ASP A 124 3.71 61.91 14.31
C ASP A 124 2.51 61.08 13.80
N ASP A 125 1.52 60.98 14.69
CA ASP A 125 0.07 61.15 14.51
C ASP A 125 -0.80 60.11 13.76
N ASP A 126 -1.71 59.53 14.57
CA ASP A 126 -3.18 59.49 14.43
C ASP A 126 -3.79 59.14 13.05
N ASP A 127 -4.57 58.06 13.01
CA ASP A 127 -6.02 58.17 12.85
C ASP A 127 -6.71 56.83 13.14
N ASP A 128 -7.68 56.90 14.05
CA ASP A 128 -8.72 55.91 14.30
C ASP A 128 -9.54 55.68 13.02
N ASP A 129 -9.84 54.41 12.71
CA ASP A 129 -11.12 54.04 12.12
C ASP A 129 -11.49 52.65 12.67
N ASP A 130 -12.44 52.67 13.60
CA ASP A 130 -13.29 51.55 13.98
C ASP A 130 -14.08 51.10 12.73
N ASP A 131 -13.98 49.82 12.36
CA ASP A 131 -15.07 49.11 11.71
C ASP A 131 -15.27 47.76 12.42
N ASP A 132 -16.53 47.58 12.81
CA ASP A 132 -17.17 46.47 13.51
C ASP A 132 -16.91 45.10 12.82
N ASP A 133 -16.78 44.00 13.58
CA ASP A 133 -17.79 42.92 13.67
C ASP A 133 -18.16 42.36 12.27
N ASP A 134 -17.72 41.17 11.87
CA ASP A 134 -18.20 39.91 12.42
C ASP A 134 -17.16 38.80 12.18
N GLY A 135 -16.94 37.98 13.20
CA GLY A 135 -16.22 36.73 13.07
C GLY A 135 -17.01 35.74 12.23
N ASP A 136 -16.59 35.58 10.99
CA ASP A 136 -16.71 34.36 10.20
C ASP A 136 -15.27 33.99 9.79
N ASP A 137 -14.46 33.59 10.77
CA ASP A 137 -13.36 32.66 10.48
C ASP A 137 -14.03 31.30 10.26
N ASP A 138 -14.75 31.18 9.13
CA ASP A 138 -14.89 29.91 8.44
C ASP A 138 -13.46 29.55 8.02
N ASP A 139 -12.71 29.00 8.97
CA ASP A 139 -11.55 28.14 8.72
C ASP A 139 -12.11 26.84 8.10
N ASP A 140 -12.71 27.01 6.92
CA ASP A 140 -12.80 25.97 5.91
C ASP A 140 -11.34 25.71 5.54
N GLY A 141 -10.69 24.84 6.31
CA GLY A 141 -9.32 24.42 6.07
C GLY A 141 -9.20 24.01 4.61
N ASP A 142 -8.64 24.92 3.82
CA ASP A 142 -8.65 24.88 2.37
C ASP A 142 -7.95 23.58 1.91
N ASP A 143 -8.75 22.58 1.55
CA ASP A 143 -8.32 21.40 0.78
C ASP A 143 -7.58 21.86 -0.49
N GLU A 144 -7.90 23.05 -1.03
CA GLU A 144 -7.17 23.74 -2.11
C GLU A 144 -5.67 23.95 -1.83
N SER A 145 -5.23 24.01 -0.56
CA SER A 145 -3.82 24.24 -0.21
C SER A 145 -2.92 23.02 -0.42
N VAL A 146 -3.45 21.80 -0.28
CA VAL A 146 -2.66 20.55 -0.35
C VAL A 146 -2.17 20.29 -1.76
N ALA A 147 -2.99 20.60 -2.77
CA ALA A 147 -2.59 20.49 -4.17
C ALA A 147 -1.38 21.38 -4.50
N SER A 148 -1.26 22.57 -3.92
CA SER A 148 -0.19 23.51 -4.29
C SER A 148 1.23 23.08 -3.88
N GLY A 149 1.35 22.17 -2.91
CA GLY A 149 2.63 21.65 -2.40
C GLY A 149 2.91 20.18 -2.76
N ALA A 150 1.94 19.48 -3.35
CA ALA A 150 2.05 18.06 -3.69
C ALA A 150 3.12 17.82 -4.77
N ARG A 151 3.85 16.72 -4.60
CA ARG A 151 4.81 16.20 -5.59
C ARG A 151 4.40 14.79 -5.96
N PHE A 152 4.51 14.48 -7.24
CA PHE A 152 4.12 13.19 -7.79
C PHE A 152 5.32 12.54 -8.44
N ALA A 153 5.66 11.33 -8.00
CA ALA A 153 6.50 10.45 -8.78
C ALA A 153 5.61 9.63 -9.72
N VAL A 154 5.91 9.66 -11.01
CA VAL A 154 5.17 8.93 -12.03
C VAL A 154 6.10 8.00 -12.79
N LEU A 155 5.62 6.78 -13.06
CA LEU A 155 6.33 5.78 -13.84
C LEU A 155 6.06 6.00 -15.33
N VAL A 156 7.11 6.26 -16.10
CA VAL A 156 7.00 6.64 -17.52
C VAL A 156 7.83 5.71 -18.40
N SER A 157 7.40 5.47 -19.64
CA SER A 157 8.25 4.75 -20.60
C SER A 157 9.27 5.67 -21.26
N ASP A 158 10.48 5.17 -21.43
CA ASP A 158 11.55 5.82 -22.22
C ASP A 158 11.40 5.59 -23.75
N GLY A 159 10.42 4.78 -24.18
CA GLY A 159 10.19 4.38 -25.57
C GLY A 159 10.98 3.15 -26.03
N THR A 160 11.74 2.49 -25.15
CA THR A 160 12.52 1.28 -25.42
C THR A 160 12.03 0.03 -24.69
N ASN A 161 10.84 0.11 -24.07
CA ASN A 161 10.28 -0.89 -23.14
C ASN A 161 11.01 -0.93 -21.78
N GLU A 162 11.68 0.17 -21.45
CA GLU A 162 12.22 0.46 -20.13
C GLU A 162 11.42 1.62 -19.51
N GLN A 163 11.41 1.66 -18.18
CA GLN A 163 10.68 2.62 -17.40
C GLN A 163 11.63 3.47 -16.56
N ASP A 164 11.30 4.75 -16.52
CA ASP A 164 11.95 5.79 -15.73
C ASP A 164 10.95 6.39 -14.75
N ILE A 165 11.46 7.18 -13.80
CA ILE A 165 10.62 7.90 -12.85
C ILE A 165 10.77 9.39 -13.10
N GLN A 166 9.65 10.10 -13.18
CA GLN A 166 9.62 11.56 -13.22
C GLN A 166 8.97 12.09 -11.96
N ILE A 167 9.64 13.02 -11.28
CA ILE A 167 9.08 13.77 -10.16
C ILE A 167 8.57 15.10 -10.71
N ARG A 168 7.29 15.37 -10.49
CA ARG A 168 6.58 16.56 -10.97
C ARG A 168 5.89 17.27 -9.83
N ASP A 169 5.82 18.58 -9.88
CA ASP A 169 4.96 19.36 -9.00
C ASP A 169 3.51 19.37 -9.53
N ALA A 170 2.59 19.90 -8.73
CA ALA A 170 1.19 20.04 -9.12
C ALA A 170 0.93 21.00 -10.30
N ASN A 171 1.91 21.81 -10.71
CA ASN A 171 1.82 22.63 -11.93
C ASN A 171 2.29 21.86 -13.18
N ASN A 172 2.60 20.57 -13.03
CA ASN A 172 3.21 19.72 -14.05
C ASN A 172 4.62 20.18 -14.47
N GLU A 173 5.33 20.91 -13.61
CA GLU A 173 6.75 21.22 -13.81
C GLU A 173 7.58 19.97 -13.46
N LEU A 174 8.43 19.55 -14.40
CA LEU A 174 9.37 18.45 -14.18
C LEU A 174 10.46 18.91 -13.22
N MET A 175 10.44 18.39 -11.99
CA MET A 175 11.43 18.66 -10.96
C MET A 175 12.66 17.78 -11.13
N GLN A 176 12.45 16.49 -11.42
CA GLN A 176 13.52 15.51 -11.59
C GLN A 176 13.11 14.42 -12.57
N HIS A 177 14.07 13.95 -13.36
CA HIS A 177 13.96 12.74 -14.17
C HIS A 177 15.04 11.76 -13.69
N ILE A 178 14.60 10.60 -13.20
CA ILE A 178 15.43 9.49 -12.73
C ILE A 178 15.50 8.47 -13.87
N ASP A 179 16.67 8.38 -14.50
CA ASP A 179 17.00 7.48 -15.62
C ASP A 179 17.34 6.09 -15.07
N ALA A 180 16.29 5.31 -14.75
CA ALA A 180 16.39 4.04 -14.02
C ALA A 180 16.49 2.84 -14.97
N ASN A 181 15.99 2.99 -16.19
CA ASN A 181 15.97 1.95 -17.24
C ASN A 181 15.41 0.61 -16.70
N ILE A 182 14.28 0.65 -16.00
CA ILE A 182 13.67 -0.55 -15.40
C ILE A 182 12.98 -1.38 -16.51
N PRO A 183 13.37 -2.63 -16.75
CA PRO A 183 12.78 -3.40 -17.85
C PRO A 183 11.35 -3.83 -17.54
N GLY A 184 10.38 -3.27 -18.25
CA GLY A 184 8.98 -3.61 -18.13
C GLY A 184 8.39 -3.29 -16.75
N GLY A 185 8.84 -2.22 -16.11
CA GLY A 185 8.24 -1.73 -14.86
C GLY A 185 6.75 -1.43 -15.04
N GLN A 186 5.94 -1.81 -14.05
CA GLN A 186 4.48 -1.69 -14.07
C GLN A 186 3.95 -0.96 -12.85
N TYR A 187 4.50 -1.25 -11.67
CA TYR A 187 4.05 -0.67 -10.41
C TYR A 187 5.16 0.12 -9.76
N LEU A 188 4.80 1.22 -9.11
CA LEU A 188 5.68 2.19 -8.47
C LEU A 188 5.21 2.44 -7.05
N ASP A 189 6.14 2.39 -6.12
CA ASP A 189 5.91 2.81 -4.74
C ASP A 189 7.14 3.58 -4.21
N TYR A 190 6.97 4.36 -3.14
CA TYR A 190 8.01 5.15 -2.51
C TYR A 190 8.23 4.72 -1.07
N HIS A 191 9.38 4.11 -0.82
CA HIS A 191 9.74 3.62 0.49
C HIS A 191 10.14 4.76 1.43
N ARG A 192 9.72 4.71 2.71
CA ARG A 192 10.01 5.76 3.73
C ARG A 192 11.49 6.09 3.90
N ASP A 193 12.37 5.12 3.64
CA ASP A 193 13.83 5.28 3.69
C ASP A 193 14.40 6.09 2.50
N GLY A 194 13.55 6.56 1.60
CA GLY A 194 13.91 7.53 0.58
C GLY A 194 14.31 6.95 -0.78
N PHE A 195 13.86 5.74 -1.10
CA PHE A 195 14.07 5.09 -2.40
C PHE A 195 12.74 4.64 -3.01
N PHE A 196 12.75 4.39 -4.32
CA PHE A 196 11.57 3.87 -5.02
C PHE A 196 11.62 2.35 -5.11
N LEU A 197 10.45 1.75 -5.04
CA LEU A 197 10.21 0.38 -5.41
C LEU A 197 9.55 0.38 -6.78
N VAL A 198 10.06 -0.42 -7.70
CA VAL A 198 9.42 -0.64 -9.01
C VAL A 198 9.34 -2.13 -9.24
N SER A 199 8.17 -2.67 -9.57
CA SER A 199 8.04 -4.09 -9.93
C SER A 199 7.72 -4.29 -11.40
N ASN A 200 8.14 -5.45 -11.90
CA ASN A 200 7.69 -6.01 -13.17
C ASN A 200 7.12 -7.42 -12.91
N ASN A 201 6.87 -8.18 -13.97
CA ASN A 201 6.27 -9.51 -13.90
C ASN A 201 6.85 -10.46 -12.84
N ASP A 202 8.16 -10.47 -12.58
CA ASP A 202 8.80 -11.44 -11.68
C ASP A 202 9.85 -10.84 -10.72
N ARG A 203 10.03 -9.52 -10.73
CA ARG A 203 11.04 -8.84 -9.94
C ARG A 203 10.53 -7.57 -9.29
N VAL A 204 11.12 -7.27 -8.14
CA VAL A 204 11.04 -5.96 -7.48
C VAL A 204 12.42 -5.33 -7.51
N TYR A 205 12.47 -4.08 -7.97
CA TYR A 205 13.68 -3.27 -8.06
C TYR A 205 13.65 -2.20 -6.99
N ARG A 206 14.79 -2.02 -6.33
CA ARG A 206 15.08 -0.84 -5.52
C ARG A 206 15.78 0.18 -6.40
N VAL A 207 15.22 1.39 -6.49
CA VAL A 207 15.69 2.48 -7.36
C VAL A 207 15.99 3.70 -6.51
N GLU A 208 17.25 4.12 -6.53
CA GLU A 208 17.71 5.29 -5.81
C GLU A 208 17.35 6.58 -6.56
N THR A 209 17.30 7.70 -5.84
CA THR A 209 17.03 9.01 -6.43
C THR A 209 18.08 9.48 -7.45
N ASP A 210 19.26 8.85 -7.49
CA ASP A 210 20.30 9.12 -8.49
C ASP A 210 20.16 8.28 -9.77
N GLY A 211 19.16 7.40 -9.84
CA GLY A 211 18.88 6.50 -10.97
C GLY A 211 19.60 5.15 -10.90
N SER A 212 20.46 4.93 -9.90
CA SER A 212 21.01 3.59 -9.68
C SER A 212 19.91 2.64 -9.21
N GLN A 213 19.93 1.41 -9.74
CA GLN A 213 18.95 0.38 -9.38
C GLN A 213 19.63 -0.95 -9.06
N SER A 214 18.95 -1.72 -8.20
CA SER A 214 19.30 -3.10 -7.87
C SER A 214 18.05 -3.95 -7.83
N VAL A 215 18.16 -5.22 -8.20
CA VAL A 215 17.09 -6.20 -7.96
C VAL A 215 17.01 -6.43 -6.45
N LEU A 216 15.94 -5.97 -5.83
CA LEU A 216 15.64 -6.22 -4.42
C LEU A 216 15.16 -7.67 -4.26
N PHE A 217 14.28 -8.11 -5.16
CA PHE A 217 13.73 -9.46 -5.13
C PHE A 217 13.58 -10.04 -6.54
N ASP A 218 13.99 -11.29 -6.71
CA ASP A 218 13.79 -12.08 -7.93
C ASP A 218 12.92 -13.29 -7.59
N GLY A 219 11.64 -13.19 -7.95
CA GLY A 219 10.59 -14.15 -7.64
C GLY A 219 10.77 -15.50 -8.32
N CYS A 220 11.69 -15.61 -9.29
CA CYS A 220 12.05 -16.86 -9.95
C CYS A 220 13.51 -17.27 -9.70
N SER A 221 14.15 -16.68 -8.68
CA SER A 221 15.52 -17.03 -8.31
C SER A 221 15.65 -18.49 -7.88
N GLU A 222 16.88 -19.03 -7.97
CA GLU A 222 17.17 -20.38 -7.48
C GLU A 222 16.81 -20.53 -5.99
N ALA A 223 16.97 -19.47 -5.19
CA ALA A 223 16.63 -19.49 -3.76
C ALA A 223 15.13 -19.71 -3.52
N VAL A 224 14.25 -19.05 -4.29
CA VAL A 224 12.79 -19.25 -4.20
C VAL A 224 12.43 -20.69 -4.58
N LEU A 225 13.02 -21.20 -5.65
CA LEU A 225 12.75 -22.57 -6.13
C LEU A 225 13.31 -23.65 -5.18
N GLU A 226 14.44 -23.37 -4.51
CA GLU A 226 15.04 -24.25 -3.49
C GLU A 226 14.23 -24.27 -2.19
N ALA A 227 13.49 -23.20 -1.88
CA ALA A 227 12.52 -23.16 -0.80
C ALA A 227 11.21 -23.93 -1.11
N GLU A 228 11.21 -24.75 -2.17
CA GLU A 228 10.04 -25.50 -2.67
C GLU A 228 8.84 -24.61 -3.06
N MET A 229 9.08 -23.32 -3.32
CA MET A 229 8.06 -22.38 -3.80
C MET A 229 8.05 -22.34 -5.33
N ASP A 230 6.86 -22.32 -5.93
CA ASP A 230 6.71 -21.90 -7.32
C ASP A 230 7.05 -20.41 -7.45
N CYS A 231 7.54 -19.99 -8.62
CA CYS A 231 7.84 -18.59 -8.94
C CYS A 231 6.80 -17.62 -8.36
N VAL A 232 7.26 -16.56 -7.71
CA VAL A 232 6.41 -15.43 -7.28
C VAL A 232 6.19 -14.52 -8.48
N ALA A 233 5.37 -15.00 -9.42
CA ALA A 233 5.07 -14.36 -10.68
C ALA A 233 3.78 -14.92 -11.29
N PRO A 234 3.04 -14.14 -12.10
CA PRO A 234 3.16 -12.70 -12.28
C PRO A 234 2.93 -11.92 -10.98
N ILE A 235 3.72 -10.85 -10.78
CA ILE A 235 3.50 -9.84 -9.74
C ILE A 235 2.47 -8.83 -10.25
N TYR A 236 1.48 -8.52 -9.41
CA TYR A 236 0.35 -7.66 -9.76
C TYR A 236 0.27 -6.37 -8.96
N GLN A 237 0.90 -6.28 -7.79
CA GLN A 237 1.06 -5.02 -7.06
C GLN A 237 2.11 -5.22 -5.97
N ILE A 238 2.71 -4.11 -5.54
CA ILE A 238 3.61 -4.04 -4.38
C ILE A 238 3.19 -2.86 -3.52
N ASP A 239 3.43 -2.94 -2.22
CA ASP A 239 3.26 -1.81 -1.30
C ASP A 239 4.17 -1.97 -0.06
N GLU A 240 4.54 -0.85 0.55
CA GLU A 240 5.33 -0.79 1.78
C GLU A 240 4.45 -0.93 3.03
N LYS A 241 4.86 -1.81 3.95
CA LYS A 241 4.27 -1.94 5.29
C LYS A 241 4.78 -0.89 6.28
N LEU A 242 4.12 -0.76 7.42
CA LEU A 242 4.58 0.14 8.48
C LEU A 242 5.93 -0.26 9.08
N ASN A 243 6.25 -1.56 9.06
CA ASN A 243 7.53 -2.08 9.51
C ASN A 243 8.67 -1.89 8.49
N GLY A 244 8.40 -1.31 7.30
CA GLY A 244 9.39 -1.13 6.22
C GLY A 244 9.62 -2.37 5.36
N ASN A 245 8.89 -3.46 5.58
CA ASN A 245 8.89 -4.59 4.66
C ASN A 245 8.02 -4.29 3.44
N VAL A 246 8.26 -5.04 2.37
CA VAL A 246 7.52 -4.90 1.11
C VAL A 246 6.61 -6.11 0.95
N VAL A 247 5.33 -5.85 0.72
CA VAL A 247 4.36 -6.89 0.41
C VAL A 247 4.14 -6.95 -1.09
N ILE A 248 4.08 -8.17 -1.62
CA ILE A 248 3.98 -8.47 -3.04
C ILE A 248 2.71 -9.29 -3.26
N ALA A 249 1.75 -8.73 -3.98
CA ALA A 249 0.61 -9.48 -4.52
C ALA A 249 1.03 -10.16 -5.82
N ALA A 250 0.91 -11.49 -5.88
CA ALA A 250 1.27 -12.27 -7.05
C ALA A 250 0.26 -13.41 -7.34
N GLU A 251 0.39 -14.02 -8.51
CA GLU A 251 -0.44 -15.16 -8.89
C GLU A 251 -0.36 -16.29 -7.86
N ALA A 252 -1.50 -16.58 -7.24
CA ALA A 252 -1.70 -17.62 -6.24
C ALA A 252 -0.94 -17.46 -4.90
N LYS A 253 -0.22 -16.36 -4.69
CA LYS A 253 0.47 -16.12 -3.41
C LYS A 253 0.71 -14.63 -3.12
N ALA A 254 0.75 -14.32 -1.85
CA ALA A 254 1.19 -13.06 -1.28
C ALA A 254 2.52 -13.31 -0.56
N VAL A 255 3.48 -12.41 -0.71
CA VAL A 255 4.81 -12.56 -0.10
C VAL A 255 5.20 -11.25 0.57
N GLU A 256 5.66 -11.31 1.81
CA GLU A 256 6.36 -10.20 2.48
C GLU A 256 7.85 -10.45 2.43
N ILE A 257 8.59 -9.44 2.00
CA ILE A 257 10.05 -9.45 1.95
C ILE A 257 10.62 -8.32 2.81
N ASP A 258 11.76 -8.58 3.42
CA ASP A 258 12.57 -7.53 4.04
C ASP A 258 13.34 -6.70 2.99
N LEU A 259 14.03 -5.66 3.44
CA LEU A 259 14.85 -4.79 2.58
C LEU A 259 16.13 -5.45 2.05
N TYR A 260 16.41 -6.69 2.41
CA TYR A 260 17.46 -7.52 1.82
C TYR A 260 16.91 -8.47 0.75
N GLY A 261 15.59 -8.48 0.50
CA GLY A 261 14.92 -9.38 -0.42
C GLY A 261 14.68 -10.78 0.16
N THR A 262 14.81 -10.94 1.47
CA THR A 262 14.52 -12.19 2.17
C THR A 262 13.02 -12.32 2.37
N ILE A 263 12.46 -13.47 2.03
CA ILE A 263 11.06 -13.77 2.32
C ILE A 263 10.89 -13.96 3.83
N VAL A 264 10.04 -13.14 4.45
CA VAL A 264 9.73 -13.20 5.89
C VAL A 264 8.29 -13.67 6.15
N GLY A 265 7.40 -13.56 5.16
CA GLY A 265 6.03 -14.06 5.25
C GLY A 265 5.53 -14.53 3.89
N VAL A 266 4.72 -15.59 3.90
CA VAL A 266 4.07 -16.11 2.67
C VAL A 266 2.68 -16.58 3.00
N THR A 267 1.73 -16.17 2.17
CA THR A 267 0.39 -16.73 2.19
C THR A 267 -0.01 -17.22 0.81
N TYR A 268 -0.59 -18.41 0.77
CA TYR A 268 -1.10 -19.03 -0.45
C TYR A 268 -2.60 -18.80 -0.57
N GLY A 269 -3.05 -18.53 -1.79
CA GLY A 269 -4.45 -18.23 -2.05
C GLY A 269 -4.79 -18.38 -3.52
N SER A 270 -6.03 -18.07 -3.88
CA SER A 270 -6.43 -17.95 -5.28
C SER A 270 -6.20 -16.51 -5.73
N CYS A 271 -5.18 -16.24 -6.54
CA CYS A 271 -5.00 -14.97 -7.26
C CYS A 271 -5.07 -13.68 -6.41
N PHE A 272 -3.97 -13.33 -5.73
CA PHE A 272 -3.84 -11.98 -5.15
C PHE A 272 -3.53 -11.01 -6.28
N MET A 273 -4.43 -10.06 -6.53
CA MET A 273 -4.28 -9.10 -7.62
C MET A 273 -3.82 -7.74 -7.11
N ASP A 274 -4.33 -7.34 -5.96
CA ASP A 274 -4.08 -6.01 -5.41
C ASP A 274 -3.53 -6.13 -3.98
N VAL A 275 -2.73 -5.15 -3.57
CA VAL A 275 -2.28 -4.99 -2.20
C VAL A 275 -2.23 -3.51 -1.80
N ILE A 276 -2.72 -3.21 -0.60
CA ILE A 276 -2.51 -1.93 0.09
C ILE A 276 -2.04 -2.25 1.52
N ALA A 277 -0.80 -1.93 1.84
CA ALA A 277 -0.09 -2.27 3.07
C ALA A 277 -0.01 -1.11 4.08
N LYS A 278 -0.98 -0.19 4.03
CA LYS A 278 -1.09 0.97 4.90
C LYS A 278 -2.06 0.72 6.08
N PRO A 279 -1.84 1.34 7.26
CA PRO A 279 -2.49 0.96 8.52
C PRO A 279 -4.01 0.84 8.45
N VAL A 280 -4.52 -0.27 9.01
CA VAL A 280 -5.90 -0.37 9.52
C VAL A 280 -5.84 -0.14 11.03
N GLY A 281 -6.17 1.07 11.49
CA GLY A 281 -6.11 1.35 12.92
C GLY A 281 -4.69 1.24 13.49
N SER A 282 -4.45 0.33 14.44
CA SER A 282 -3.16 0.17 15.14
C SER A 282 -2.37 -1.08 14.73
N GLU A 283 -2.80 -1.81 13.69
CA GLU A 283 -2.15 -3.06 13.28
C GLU A 283 -1.45 -2.92 11.92
N ASP A 284 -0.27 -3.52 11.79
CA ASP A 284 0.54 -3.59 10.57
C ASP A 284 0.00 -4.69 9.62
N ALA A 285 -1.21 -4.46 9.10
CA ALA A 285 -1.93 -5.37 8.21
C ALA A 285 -1.92 -4.89 6.76
N ALA A 286 -2.11 -5.81 5.81
CA ALA A 286 -2.27 -5.48 4.40
C ALA A 286 -3.68 -5.88 3.91
N LEU A 287 -4.32 -5.00 3.13
CA LEU A 287 -5.52 -5.33 2.38
C LEU A 287 -5.11 -6.03 1.08
N MET A 288 -5.76 -7.14 0.73
CA MET A 288 -5.59 -7.76 -0.58
C MET A 288 -6.92 -8.23 -1.18
N ASP A 289 -7.04 -8.12 -2.51
CA ASP A 289 -8.15 -8.69 -3.26
C ASP A 289 -7.79 -10.05 -3.88
N VAL A 290 -8.70 -11.00 -3.67
CA VAL A 290 -8.75 -12.34 -4.23
C VAL A 290 -10.05 -12.46 -5.00
N MET A 291 -9.97 -12.57 -6.34
CA MET A 291 -11.10 -12.68 -7.27
C MET A 291 -12.37 -13.37 -6.66
N ALA A 292 -13.43 -12.58 -6.38
CA ALA A 292 -14.88 -12.93 -6.18
C ALA A 292 -15.43 -13.18 -4.74
N PRO A 293 -16.70 -12.77 -4.39
CA PRO A 293 -17.24 -11.55 -3.70
C PRO A 293 -17.61 -11.71 -2.18
N ASN A 294 -16.81 -11.24 -1.19
CA ASN A 294 -17.10 -10.58 0.11
C ASN A 294 -15.91 -9.73 0.69
N VAL A 295 -16.07 -8.43 0.97
CA VAL A 295 -15.38 -7.76 2.11
C VAL A 295 -16.18 -8.01 3.36
N VAL A 296 -15.54 -8.57 4.38
CA VAL A 296 -15.92 -8.34 5.78
C VAL A 296 -14.65 -8.38 6.62
N ASP A 297 -14.50 -7.36 7.46
CA ASP A 297 -13.56 -7.24 8.57
C ASP A 297 -13.45 -8.54 9.40
N TRP A 298 -12.23 -9.06 9.51
CA TRP A 298 -11.81 -9.89 10.63
C TRP A 298 -10.31 -9.72 10.85
N SER A 299 -9.92 -8.93 11.85
CA SER A 299 -8.60 -8.98 12.47
C SER A 299 -8.34 -10.38 13.01
N GLY A 300 -7.79 -11.23 12.16
CA GLY A 300 -7.19 -12.48 12.55
C GLY A 300 -5.82 -12.19 13.13
N SER A 301 -5.71 -12.12 14.45
CA SER A 301 -4.42 -12.34 15.11
C SER A 301 -3.98 -13.75 14.75
N SER A 302 -3.10 -13.90 13.76
CA SER A 302 -2.31 -15.11 13.69
C SER A 302 -1.40 -15.09 14.91
N ASP A 303 -1.46 -16.14 15.72
CA ASP A 303 -0.47 -16.36 16.79
C ASP A 303 0.93 -16.64 16.20
N ASP A 304 1.07 -16.63 14.86
CA ASP A 304 2.32 -16.74 14.12
C ASP A 304 2.76 -15.35 13.62
N PRO A 305 3.91 -14.83 14.09
CA PRO A 305 4.44 -13.54 13.64
C PRO A 305 4.92 -13.53 12.18
N ASN A 306 4.97 -14.69 11.51
CA ASN A 306 5.33 -14.82 10.09
C ASN A 306 4.10 -14.99 9.17
N GLU A 307 2.90 -15.06 9.74
CA GLU A 307 1.66 -15.16 8.97
C GLU A 307 1.17 -13.76 8.65
N LEU A 308 0.95 -13.51 7.36
CA LEU A 308 0.47 -12.21 6.88
C LEU A 308 -0.98 -12.01 7.32
N VAL A 309 -1.25 -10.89 7.99
CA VAL A 309 -2.59 -10.47 8.39
C VAL A 309 -3.27 -9.78 7.20
N PHE A 310 -4.34 -10.39 6.69
CA PHE A 310 -5.12 -9.83 5.59
C PHE A 310 -6.50 -9.38 6.03
N THR A 311 -6.93 -8.26 5.46
CA THR A 311 -8.35 -7.99 5.28
C THR A 311 -8.72 -8.42 3.86
N TYR A 312 -9.67 -9.33 3.73
CA TYR A 312 -10.12 -9.80 2.42
C TYR A 312 -11.13 -8.83 1.87
N ALA A 313 -10.85 -8.36 0.66
CA ALA A 313 -11.75 -7.55 -0.12
C ALA A 313 -12.19 -8.17 -1.41
N ASN A 314 -13.38 -7.78 -1.86
CA ASN A 314 -14.01 -8.60 -2.85
C ASN A 314 -15.16 -7.96 -3.60
N TYR A 315 -14.78 -7.60 -4.81
CA TYR A 315 -15.50 -6.63 -5.58
C TYR A 315 -15.37 -6.96 -7.05
N ASP A 316 -16.17 -6.27 -7.86
CA ASP A 316 -15.83 -6.05 -9.26
C ASP A 316 -14.75 -4.93 -9.40
N HIS A 317 -14.13 -4.50 -8.29
CA HIS A 317 -13.30 -3.30 -8.17
C HIS A 317 -11.89 -3.63 -7.69
N ARG A 318 -10.89 -2.95 -8.27
CA ARG A 318 -9.49 -3.02 -7.87
C ARG A 318 -9.24 -2.10 -6.68
N ALA A 319 -8.46 -2.54 -5.71
CA ALA A 319 -7.97 -1.69 -4.64
C ALA A 319 -6.78 -0.86 -5.15
N LEU A 320 -6.90 0.47 -5.14
CA LEU A 320 -5.96 1.35 -5.85
C LEU A 320 -5.17 2.27 -4.94
N GLY A 321 -5.60 2.49 -3.70
CA GLY A 321 -4.91 3.36 -2.75
C GLY A 321 -5.69 3.61 -1.46
N GLN A 322 -5.13 4.44 -0.59
CA GLN A 322 -5.72 4.81 0.69
C GLN A 322 -5.63 6.32 0.90
N ASP A 323 -6.62 6.92 1.55
CA ASP A 323 -6.52 8.29 2.06
C ASP A 323 -5.82 8.36 3.41
N LEU A 324 -5.53 9.58 3.89
CA LEU A 324 -4.76 9.80 5.11
C LEU A 324 -5.52 9.42 6.39
N ALA A 325 -6.84 9.21 6.34
CA ALA A 325 -7.61 8.71 7.47
C ALA A 325 -7.69 7.18 7.50
N GLY A 326 -7.05 6.49 6.56
CA GLY A 326 -7.05 5.04 6.48
C GLY A 326 -8.19 4.44 5.63
N GLY A 327 -8.98 5.28 4.95
CA GLY A 327 -10.05 4.81 4.07
C GLY A 327 -9.49 4.24 2.77
N TYR A 328 -9.90 3.03 2.41
CA TYR A 328 -9.47 2.37 1.18
C TYR A 328 -10.28 2.83 -0.02
N TRP A 329 -9.59 3.12 -1.11
CA TRP A 329 -10.23 3.54 -2.34
C TRP A 329 -10.12 2.44 -3.38
N VAL A 330 -11.26 2.13 -3.99
CA VAL A 330 -11.38 1.09 -4.99
C VAL A 330 -12.03 1.63 -6.26
N ALA A 331 -11.62 1.12 -7.41
CA ALA A 331 -12.27 1.44 -8.68
C ALA A 331 -12.58 0.20 -9.52
N GLY A 332 -13.81 0.13 -10.00
CA GLY A 332 -14.41 -0.95 -10.80
C GLY A 332 -13.92 -1.06 -12.23
N TRP A 333 -13.99 -2.29 -12.78
CA TRP A 333 -14.09 -2.48 -14.23
C TRP A 333 -15.42 -1.92 -14.80
N SER A 334 -16.41 -1.71 -13.92
CA SER A 334 -17.68 -1.03 -14.20
C SER A 334 -17.57 0.49 -14.25
N GLU A 335 -16.36 1.05 -14.08
CA GLU A 335 -16.09 2.48 -13.92
C GLU A 335 -16.59 3.05 -12.58
N ASP A 336 -17.03 2.25 -11.61
CA ASP A 336 -17.48 2.77 -10.31
C ASP A 336 -16.29 3.13 -9.39
N VAL A 337 -16.41 4.22 -8.62
CA VAL A 337 -15.45 4.60 -7.57
C VAL A 337 -16.15 4.47 -6.21
N SER A 338 -15.52 3.75 -5.28
CA SER A 338 -16.01 3.58 -3.91
C SER A 338 -14.88 3.79 -2.91
N ARG A 339 -15.26 4.21 -1.70
CA ARG A 339 -14.39 4.32 -0.53
C ARG A 339 -14.88 3.36 0.55
N TYR A 340 -13.96 2.72 1.25
CA TYR A 340 -14.24 1.78 2.34
C TYR A 340 -13.63 2.26 3.64
N VAL A 341 -14.47 2.33 4.67
CA VAL A 341 -14.05 2.69 6.04
C VAL A 341 -14.65 1.66 6.98
N ASP A 342 -13.81 1.03 7.81
CA ASP A 342 -14.23 -0.01 8.76
C ASP A 342 -15.09 -1.12 8.11
N GLY A 343 -14.75 -1.48 6.85
CA GLY A 343 -15.47 -2.51 6.08
C GLY A 343 -16.81 -2.08 5.47
N GLU A 344 -17.25 -0.85 5.68
CA GLU A 344 -18.49 -0.31 5.09
C GLU A 344 -18.21 0.44 3.78
N GLU A 345 -19.02 0.17 2.75
CA GLU A 345 -18.91 0.84 1.45
C GLU A 345 -19.58 2.22 1.46
N GLN A 346 -18.82 3.21 1.04
CA GLN A 346 -19.32 4.50 0.59
C GLN A 346 -19.15 4.59 -0.93
N PHE A 347 -20.26 4.41 -1.67
CA PHE A 347 -20.28 4.63 -3.11
C PHE A 347 -20.09 6.12 -3.41
N ILE A 348 -19.03 6.46 -4.15
CA ILE A 348 -18.66 7.85 -4.47
C ILE A 348 -19.35 8.28 -5.76
N GLY A 349 -19.34 7.43 -6.78
CA GLY A 349 -19.99 7.70 -8.06
C GLY A 349 -19.42 6.88 -9.22
N GLU A 350 -20.05 7.00 -10.38
CA GLU A 350 -19.49 6.50 -11.64
C GLU A 350 -18.34 7.42 -12.08
N LEU A 351 -17.19 6.86 -12.46
CA LEU A 351 -15.97 7.57 -12.88
C LEU A 351 -16.26 8.52 -14.05
N SER A 352 -17.12 8.13 -14.98
CA SER A 352 -17.51 8.99 -16.10
C SER A 352 -18.38 10.19 -15.68
N GLU A 353 -19.03 10.13 -14.52
CA GLU A 353 -19.76 11.23 -13.91
C GLU A 353 -18.83 12.11 -13.06
N ILE A 354 -17.95 11.49 -12.27
CA ILE A 354 -16.94 12.17 -11.44
C ILE A 354 -15.95 12.92 -12.34
N PHE A 355 -15.47 12.27 -13.41
CA PHE A 355 -14.49 12.80 -14.36
C PHE A 355 -14.91 12.47 -15.81
N PRO A 356 -15.62 13.38 -16.49
CA PRO A 356 -16.09 13.15 -17.85
C PRO A 356 -14.96 12.85 -18.85
N GLY A 357 -15.04 11.70 -19.52
CA GLY A 357 -14.05 11.24 -20.50
C GLY A 357 -12.93 10.38 -19.93
N ALA A 358 -12.94 10.10 -18.62
CA ALA A 358 -12.16 9.03 -18.01
C ALA A 358 -12.70 7.65 -18.40
N PHE A 359 -11.82 6.66 -18.46
CA PHE A 359 -12.17 5.26 -18.71
C PHE A 359 -11.46 4.27 -17.79
N GLU A 360 -10.44 4.69 -17.06
CA GLU A 360 -9.73 3.84 -16.10
C GLU A 360 -9.10 4.70 -15.01
N VAL A 361 -9.20 4.25 -13.75
CA VAL A 361 -8.28 4.68 -12.69
C VAL A 361 -7.17 3.64 -12.58
N VAL A 362 -5.93 4.12 -12.65
CA VAL A 362 -4.71 3.31 -12.65
C VAL A 362 -4.21 3.08 -11.24
N SER A 363 -4.11 4.16 -10.45
CA SER A 363 -3.68 4.13 -9.06
C SER A 363 -4.21 5.34 -8.31
N MET A 364 -4.20 5.24 -6.98
CA MET A 364 -4.63 6.30 -6.09
C MET A 364 -3.65 6.41 -4.92
N ASP A 365 -3.50 7.62 -4.38
CA ASP A 365 -2.72 7.84 -3.16
C ASP A 365 -3.28 9.04 -2.38
N GLY A 366 -2.96 9.14 -1.10
CA GLY A 366 -3.59 10.10 -0.20
C GLY A 366 -3.41 11.56 -0.65
N ALA A 367 -4.52 12.28 -0.82
CA ALA A 367 -4.52 13.74 -1.01
C ALA A 367 -4.91 14.49 0.26
N GLY A 368 -5.66 13.85 1.15
CA GLY A 368 -6.17 14.43 2.37
C GLY A 368 -6.77 13.35 3.26
N GLN A 369 -7.46 13.78 4.32
CA GLN A 369 -8.09 12.84 5.26
C GLN A 369 -9.16 11.98 4.60
N THR A 370 -9.92 12.53 3.65
CA THR A 370 -11.01 11.82 2.97
C THR A 370 -10.98 12.05 1.46
N SER A 371 -9.78 12.25 0.92
CA SER A 371 -9.55 12.49 -0.50
C SER A 371 -8.27 11.81 -0.97
N VAL A 372 -8.25 11.47 -2.26
CA VAL A 372 -7.11 10.84 -2.94
C VAL A 372 -6.73 11.60 -4.20
N PHE A 373 -5.45 11.58 -4.55
CA PHE A 373 -4.99 11.84 -5.89
C PHE A 373 -5.13 10.54 -6.68
N ALA A 374 -5.79 10.60 -7.82
CA ALA A 374 -6.01 9.47 -8.70
C ALA A 374 -5.27 9.70 -10.02
N LEU A 375 -4.46 8.73 -10.44
CA LEU A 375 -3.96 8.65 -11.80
C LEU A 375 -5.04 8.03 -12.69
N ILE A 376 -5.56 8.82 -13.63
CA ILE A 376 -6.69 8.49 -14.48
C ILE A 376 -6.24 8.46 -15.93
N GLN A 377 -6.68 7.45 -16.69
CA GLN A 377 -6.60 7.46 -18.14
C GLN A 377 -7.89 8.01 -18.73
N ALA A 378 -7.76 9.06 -19.54
CA ALA A 378 -8.86 9.78 -20.14
C ALA A 378 -8.65 10.01 -21.65
N GLU A 379 -9.66 10.52 -22.35
CA GLU A 379 -9.56 10.88 -23.78
C GLU A 379 -8.43 11.87 -24.09
N SER A 380 -8.01 12.66 -23.09
CA SER A 380 -6.88 13.60 -23.15
C SER A 380 -5.52 12.93 -22.88
N GLY A 381 -5.50 11.66 -22.49
CA GLY A 381 -4.35 10.87 -22.03
C GLY A 381 -4.29 10.79 -20.50
N SER A 382 -3.09 10.69 -19.91
CA SER A 382 -2.96 10.54 -18.45
C SER A 382 -3.25 11.85 -17.72
N VAL A 383 -4.01 11.76 -16.63
CA VAL A 383 -4.43 12.89 -15.79
C VAL A 383 -4.23 12.51 -14.33
N ILE A 384 -3.72 13.42 -13.51
CA ILE A 384 -3.81 13.31 -12.05
C ILE A 384 -4.92 14.26 -11.60
N ALA A 385 -5.93 13.71 -10.94
CA ALA A 385 -7.04 14.46 -10.38
C ALA A 385 -7.18 14.16 -8.89
N ARG A 386 -7.60 15.16 -8.10
CA ARG A 386 -8.05 14.90 -6.73
C ARG A 386 -9.51 14.46 -6.77
N ILE A 387 -9.86 13.42 -6.02
CA ILE A 387 -11.24 12.94 -5.81
C ILE A 387 -11.54 12.99 -4.31
N SER A 388 -12.66 13.61 -3.93
CA SER A 388 -13.13 13.68 -2.54
C SER A 388 -14.17 12.60 -2.24
N GLU A 389 -14.40 12.32 -0.96
CA GLU A 389 -15.45 11.40 -0.51
C GLU A 389 -16.88 11.82 -0.91
N GLU A 390 -17.07 13.09 -1.31
CA GLU A 390 -18.34 13.63 -1.79
C GLU A 390 -18.51 13.48 -3.31
N GLY A 391 -17.53 12.86 -3.99
CA GLY A 391 -17.54 12.64 -5.43
C GLY A 391 -17.24 13.88 -6.26
N THR A 392 -16.67 14.92 -5.64
CA THR A 392 -16.12 16.07 -6.38
C THR A 392 -14.74 15.73 -6.90
N SER A 393 -14.39 16.24 -8.08
CA SER A 393 -13.05 16.07 -8.64
C SER A 393 -12.48 17.37 -9.20
N ASP A 394 -11.16 17.51 -9.05
CA ASP A 394 -10.39 18.64 -9.58
C ASP A 394 -9.15 18.12 -10.31
N THR A 395 -8.96 18.54 -11.56
CA THR A 395 -7.75 18.20 -12.32
C THR A 395 -6.54 18.93 -11.73
N VAL A 396 -5.51 18.18 -11.36
CA VAL A 396 -4.24 18.70 -10.88
C VAL A 396 -3.24 18.77 -12.03
N ILE A 397 -3.01 17.65 -12.71
CA ILE A 397 -2.07 17.55 -13.83
C ILE A 397 -2.74 16.93 -15.05
N GLU A 398 -2.57 17.57 -16.20
CA GLU A 398 -2.82 16.94 -17.50
C GLU A 398 -1.48 16.61 -18.17
N ALA A 399 -1.16 15.32 -18.31
CA ALA A 399 0.02 14.86 -19.05
C ALA A 399 -0.15 15.01 -20.57
N GLY A 400 -1.40 15.21 -21.04
CA GLY A 400 -1.74 15.09 -22.44
C GLY A 400 -1.53 13.65 -22.91
N TRP A 401 -1.06 13.46 -24.14
CA TRP A 401 -0.91 12.14 -24.76
C TRP A 401 0.20 11.25 -24.17
N ASP A 402 0.91 11.72 -23.15
CA ASP A 402 1.87 10.90 -22.42
C ASP A 402 1.11 9.88 -21.56
N TYR A 403 1.61 8.65 -21.55
CA TYR A 403 1.03 7.55 -20.77
C TYR A 403 1.89 7.29 -19.54
N TRP A 404 1.28 7.42 -18.36
CA TRP A 404 1.89 7.09 -17.08
C TRP A 404 1.35 5.76 -16.59
N TYR A 405 2.26 4.89 -16.16
CA TYR A 405 1.96 3.52 -15.78
C TYR A 405 1.49 3.41 -14.34
N ASP A 406 2.02 4.27 -13.47
CA ASP A 406 1.69 4.33 -12.06
C ASP A 406 2.13 5.67 -11.46
N MET A 407 1.69 5.96 -10.23
CA MET A 407 1.93 7.21 -9.50
C MET A 407 1.99 6.95 -7.99
N VAL A 408 2.91 7.62 -7.32
CA VAL A 408 2.94 7.77 -5.84
C VAL A 408 3.16 9.23 -5.46
N VAL A 409 2.61 9.66 -4.33
CA VAL A 409 2.73 11.02 -3.78
C VAL A 409 3.95 11.09 -2.83
N LEU A 410 4.73 12.19 -2.89
CA LEU A 410 6.02 12.35 -2.19
C LEU A 410 6.08 13.47 -1.14
#